data_AF-Q38729-F1
#
_entry.id   AF-Q38729-F1
#
_cell.length_a   1.000
_cell.length_b   1.000
_cell.length_c   1.000
_cell.angle_alpha   90.00
_cell.angle_beta   90.00
_cell.angle_gamma   90.00
#
_symmetry.space_group_name_H-M   'P 1'
#
loop_
_entity.id
_entity.type
_entity.pdbx_description
1 polymer ?
#
loop_
_entity_poly.entity_id
_entity_poly.type
_entity_poly.pdbx_seq_one_letter_code
_entity_poly.pdbx_strand_id
1 'polypeptide(L)'
;HYSATDIPQAARFLFKQNRVRMICDCNAQPVKIVQTEELKQPLCLVNSTLRAPHGCHMQYMVNMGSIASLAMAVLSNNGDSMKLWGLVVCHHTSPRYVPYPLRYA
;
A
#
# COMPACT_ATOMS: atom_id res chain seq x y z
N HIS A 1 -16.30 0.14 13.09
CA HIS A 1 -16.53 0.82 11.80
C HIS A 1 -15.51 1.93 11.64
N TYR A 2 -15.13 2.27 10.40
CA TYR A 2 -14.11 3.29 10.07
C TYR A 2 -14.67 4.27 9.04
N SER A 3 -14.07 5.46 8.93
CA SER A 3 -14.52 6.46 7.97
C SER A 3 -14.12 6.07 6.55
N ALA A 4 -14.95 6.38 5.56
CA ALA A 4 -14.61 6.20 4.15
C ALA A 4 -13.39 7.03 3.70
N THR A 5 -13.03 8.06 4.49
CA THR A 5 -11.86 8.92 4.27
C THR A 5 -10.55 8.28 4.69
N ASP A 6 -10.57 7.25 5.54
CA ASP A 6 -9.36 6.57 6.04
C ASP A 6 -8.60 5.86 4.90
N ILE A 7 -9.33 5.45 3.85
CA ILE A 7 -8.75 4.89 2.63
C ILE A 7 -9.27 5.69 1.44
N PRO A 8 -8.53 6.70 0.94
CA PRO A 8 -8.97 7.56 -0.16
C PRO A 8 -9.35 6.80 -1.44
N GLN A 9 -10.22 7.39 -2.26
CA GLN A 9 -10.66 6.78 -3.52
C GLN A 9 -9.50 6.40 -4.44
N ALA A 10 -8.47 7.25 -4.53
CA ALA A 10 -7.26 6.95 -5.28
C ALA A 10 -6.56 5.69 -4.78
N ALA A 11 -6.41 5.52 -3.45
CA ALA A 11 -5.81 4.32 -2.87
C ALA A 11 -6.63 3.06 -3.17
N ARG A 12 -7.96 3.14 -3.07
CA ARG A 12 -8.86 2.04 -3.44
C ARG A 12 -8.74 1.66 -4.92
N PHE A 13 -8.60 2.64 -5.80
CA PHE A 13 -8.36 2.40 -7.22
C PHE A 13 -7.02 1.70 -7.45
N LEU A 14 -5.96 2.13 -6.77
CA LEU A 14 -4.65 1.48 -6.86
C LEU A 14 -4.69 0.01 -6.41
N PHE A 15 -5.50 -0.34 -5.42
CA PHE A 15 -5.67 -1.74 -5.00
C PHE A 15 -6.32 -2.64 -6.06
N LYS A 16 -7.04 -2.07 -7.05
CA LYS A 16 -7.53 -2.85 -8.19
C LYS A 16 -6.40 -3.26 -9.13
N GLN A 17 -5.38 -2.41 -9.27
CA GLN A 17 -4.21 -2.64 -10.13
C GLN A 17 -3.12 -3.44 -9.39
N ASN A 18 -2.83 -3.04 -8.15
CA ASN A 18 -1.80 -3.63 -7.28
C ASN A 18 -2.47 -4.31 -6.09
N ARG A 19 -2.69 -5.62 -6.22
CA ARG A 19 -3.52 -6.39 -5.28
C ARG A 19 -2.87 -6.60 -3.92
N VAL A 20 -1.55 -6.49 -3.80
CA VAL A 20 -0.83 -6.71 -2.55
C VAL A 20 0.09 -5.53 -2.27
N ARG A 21 0.02 -4.97 -1.06
CA ARG A 21 0.87 -3.87 -0.60
C ARG A 21 1.43 -4.17 0.78
N MET A 22 2.75 -4.08 0.91
CA MET A 22 3.47 -4.28 2.16
C MET A 22 4.14 -2.98 2.59
N ILE A 23 4.10 -2.70 3.89
CA ILE A 23 4.90 -1.69 4.57
C ILE A 23 5.63 -2.42 5.69
N CYS A 24 6.96 -2.50 5.59
CA CYS A 24 7.75 -3.25 6.58
C CYS A 24 7.87 -2.53 7.91
N ASP A 25 7.94 -1.20 7.86
CA ASP A 25 8.10 -0.31 9.01
C ASP A 25 7.59 1.08 8.64
N CYS A 26 6.62 1.61 9.39
CA CYS A 26 6.07 2.95 9.20
C CYS A 26 6.93 4.06 9.79
N ASN A 27 7.92 3.75 10.64
CA ASN A 27 8.87 4.71 11.20
C ASN A 27 10.15 4.83 10.36
N ALA A 28 10.35 3.92 9.39
CA ALA A 28 11.51 3.98 8.51
C ALA A 28 11.49 5.24 7.64
N GLN A 29 12.65 5.90 7.57
CA GLN A 29 12.81 7.11 6.76
C GLN A 29 12.73 6.77 5.26
N PRO A 30 11.86 7.43 4.48
CA PRO A 30 11.78 7.22 3.04
C PRO A 30 13.09 7.58 2.34
N VAL A 31 13.57 6.69 1.46
CA VAL A 31 14.78 6.90 0.68
C VAL A 31 14.43 7.58 -0.65
N LYS A 32 15.13 8.67 -0.98
CA LYS A 32 14.95 9.39 -2.25
C LYS A 32 15.49 8.57 -3.41
N ILE A 33 14.76 8.57 -4.53
CA ILE A 33 15.22 7.99 -5.79
C ILE A 33 16.02 9.04 -6.54
N VAL A 34 17.24 8.70 -6.92
CA VAL A 34 18.03 9.49 -7.87
C VAL A 34 17.53 9.14 -9.28
N GLN A 35 17.12 10.15 -10.02
CA GLN A 35 16.59 10.02 -11.37
C GLN A 35 17.33 11.01 -12.28
N THR A 36 17.38 10.70 -13.57
CA THR A 36 18.04 11.56 -14.54
C THR A 36 17.27 12.86 -14.79
N GLU A 37 17.98 13.94 -15.13
CA GLU A 37 17.37 15.26 -15.39
C GLU A 37 16.57 15.29 -16.70
N GLU A 38 16.80 14.35 -17.63
CA GLU A 38 16.01 14.28 -18.88
C GLU A 38 14.55 13.85 -18.63
N LEU A 39 14.23 13.31 -17.46
CA LEU A 39 12.87 12.96 -17.08
C LEU A 39 12.06 14.22 -16.75
N LYS A 40 11.07 14.51 -17.60
CA LYS A 40 10.15 15.65 -17.41
C LYS A 40 9.27 15.56 -16.16
N GLN A 41 9.16 14.37 -15.57
CA GLN A 41 8.35 14.10 -14.38
C GLN A 41 8.96 12.97 -13.55
N PRO A 42 8.66 12.90 -12.25
CA PRO A 42 9.14 11.81 -11.40
C PRO A 42 8.72 10.43 -11.91
N LEU A 43 9.57 9.42 -11.69
CA LEU A 43 9.25 8.03 -12.00
C LEU A 43 7.93 7.58 -11.35
N CYS A 44 7.07 6.92 -12.13
CA CYS A 44 5.82 6.38 -11.61
C CYS A 44 6.07 5.07 -10.83
N LEU A 45 6.07 5.16 -9.50
CA LEU A 45 6.33 4.01 -8.62
C LEU A 45 5.07 3.23 -8.23
N VAL A 46 3.94 3.48 -8.90
CA VAL A 46 2.64 2.94 -8.49
C VAL A 46 2.64 1.41 -8.33
N ASN A 47 3.37 0.71 -9.21
CA ASN A 47 3.52 -0.75 -9.22
C ASN A 47 4.77 -1.26 -8.48
N SER A 48 5.55 -0.36 -7.86
CA SER A 48 6.73 -0.78 -7.09
C SER A 48 6.31 -1.37 -5.75
N THR A 49 6.86 -2.55 -5.42
CA THR A 49 6.63 -3.20 -4.12
C THR A 49 7.29 -2.47 -2.95
N LEU A 50 8.24 -1.57 -3.23
CA LEU A 50 8.99 -0.80 -2.25
C LEU A 50 8.50 0.66 -2.14
N ARG A 51 7.41 1.03 -2.82
CA ARG A 51 6.88 2.40 -2.79
C ARG A 51 6.56 2.82 -1.35
N ALA A 52 7.22 3.88 -0.91
CA ALA A 52 7.02 4.44 0.43
C ALA A 52 5.55 4.82 0.67
N PRO A 53 5.02 4.60 1.89
CA PRO A 53 3.73 5.13 2.28
C PRO A 53 3.70 6.66 2.28
N HIS A 54 2.53 7.23 2.01
CA HIS A 54 2.29 8.66 2.18
C HIS A 54 2.32 9.01 3.68
N GLY A 55 2.86 10.17 4.06
CA GLY A 55 3.06 10.56 5.46
C GLY A 55 1.80 10.51 6.33
N CYS A 56 0.64 10.90 5.78
CA CYS A 56 -0.65 10.76 6.48
C CYS A 56 -0.94 9.29 6.89
N HIS A 57 -0.65 8.34 6.00
CA HIS A 57 -0.87 6.92 6.31
C HIS A 57 0.21 6.36 7.24
N MET A 58 1.44 6.84 7.18
CA MET A 58 2.48 6.51 8.18
C MET A 58 2.04 6.93 9.57
N GLN A 59 1.59 8.18 9.72
CA GLN A 59 1.11 8.68 11.00
C GLN A 59 -0.14 7.94 11.49
N TYR A 60 -1.06 7.59 10.58
CA TYR A 60 -2.21 6.74 10.89
C TYR A 60 -1.77 5.39 11.47
N MET A 61 -0.79 4.74 10.85
CA MET A 61 -0.22 3.47 11.30
C MET A 61 0.43 3.60 12.70
N VAL A 62 1.23 4.65 12.93
CA VAL A 62 1.83 4.95 14.24
C VAL A 62 0.76 5.13 15.31
N ASN A 63 -0.27 5.94 15.03
CA ASN A 63 -1.36 6.20 15.97
C ASN A 63 -2.17 4.93 16.29
N MET A 64 -2.24 3.99 15.36
CA MET A 64 -2.90 2.69 15.53
C MET A 64 -2.01 1.64 16.24
N GLY A 65 -0.72 1.92 16.43
CA GLY A 65 0.24 0.93 16.95
C GLY A 65 0.63 -0.16 15.95
N SER A 66 0.40 0.09 14.66
CA SER A 66 0.72 -0.84 13.56
C SER A 66 2.06 -0.45 12.94
N ILE A 67 3.14 -1.12 13.33
CA ILE A 67 4.49 -0.82 12.83
C ILE A 67 4.66 -1.34 11.40
N ALA A 68 4.20 -2.56 11.14
CA ALA A 68 4.19 -3.17 9.81
C ALA A 68 2.77 -3.48 9.35
N SER A 69 2.54 -3.42 8.04
CA SER A 69 1.24 -3.74 7.45
C SER A 69 1.38 -4.52 6.14
N LEU A 70 0.47 -5.47 5.94
CA LEU A 70 0.25 -6.15 4.65
C LEU A 70 -1.23 -6.04 4.32
N ALA A 71 -1.55 -5.37 3.21
CA ALA A 71 -2.90 -5.20 2.71
C ALA A 71 -3.08 -5.93 1.39
N MET A 72 -4.15 -6.72 1.29
CA MET A 72 -4.48 -7.53 0.11
C MET A 72 -5.90 -7.20 -0.36
N ALA A 73 -6.05 -6.96 -1.66
CA ALA A 73 -7.30 -6.59 -2.29
C ALA A 73 -8.21 -7.82 -2.48
N VAL A 74 -9.44 -7.72 -1.98
CA VAL A 74 -10.51 -8.68 -2.28
C VAL A 74 -11.34 -8.10 -3.42
N LEU A 75 -11.19 -8.69 -4.61
CA LEU A 75 -11.93 -8.30 -5.79
C LEU A 75 -13.13 -9.23 -5.98
N SER A 76 -14.28 -8.65 -6.28
CA SER A 76 -15.49 -9.38 -6.65
C SER A 76 -15.84 -9.11 -8.10
N ASN A 77 -16.19 -10.17 -8.82
CA ASN A 77 -16.76 -10.04 -10.15
C ASN A 77 -18.25 -9.70 -10.03
N ASN A 78 -18.67 -8.59 -10.63
CA ASN A 78 -20.07 -8.17 -10.69
C ASN A 78 -20.64 -8.28 -12.12
N GLY A 79 -20.21 -9.29 -12.89
CA GLY A 79 -20.59 -9.51 -14.28
C GLY A 79 -19.65 -8.79 -15.24
N ASP A 80 -19.85 -7.48 -15.42
CA ASP A 80 -19.14 -6.68 -16.43
C ASP A 80 -17.88 -5.98 -15.91
N SER A 81 -17.65 -5.99 -14.59
CA SER A 81 -16.49 -5.31 -14.00
C SER A 81 -16.00 -5.94 -12.70
N MET A 82 -14.69 -5.81 -12.47
CA MET A 82 -14.07 -6.13 -11.18
C MET A 82 -14.22 -4.96 -10.21
N LYS A 83 -14.89 -5.21 -9.09
CA LYS A 83 -15.08 -4.25 -7.99
C LYS A 83 -14.18 -4.63 -6.81
N LEU A 84 -13.59 -3.62 -6.16
CA LEU A 84 -12.94 -3.82 -4.86
C LEU A 84 -14.05 -4.02 -3.83
N TRP A 85 -14.22 -5.25 -3.36
CA TRP A 85 -15.20 -5.59 -2.33
C TRP A 85 -14.69 -5.18 -0.94
N GLY A 86 -13.40 -5.42 -0.68
CA GLY A 86 -12.78 -5.08 0.58
C GLY A 86 -11.27 -5.32 0.56
N LEU A 87 -10.67 -5.23 1.74
CA LEU A 87 -9.25 -5.49 1.96
C LEU A 87 -9.09 -6.50 3.11
N VAL A 88 -8.19 -7.46 2.94
CA VAL A 88 -7.62 -8.21 4.07
C VAL A 88 -6.40 -7.41 4.54
N VAL A 89 -6.40 -6.97 5.79
CA VAL A 89 -5.35 -6.13 6.36
C VAL A 89 -4.72 -6.85 7.54
N CYS A 90 -3.42 -7.08 7.46
CA CYS A 90 -2.61 -7.64 8.54
C CYS A 90 -1.77 -6.53 9.17
N HIS A 91 -1.68 -6.50 10.50
CA HIS A 91 -0.83 -5.59 11.25
C HIS A 91 0.22 -6.36 12.05
N HIS A 92 1.37 -5.74 12.26
CA HIS A 92 2.37 -6.24 13.21
C HIS A 92 2.88 -5.11 14.10
N THR A 93 3.13 -5.44 15.37
CA THR A 93 3.63 -4.51 16.40
C THR A 93 5.13 -4.26 16.30
N SER A 94 5.84 -5.00 15.45
CA SER A 94 7.25 -4.82 15.14
C SER A 94 7.45 -4.78 13.62
N PRO A 95 8.60 -4.28 13.13
CA PRO A 95 8.91 -4.34 11.71
C PRO A 95 8.81 -5.78 11.17
N ARG A 96 8.20 -5.96 9.99
CA ARG A 96 8.03 -7.28 9.38
C ARG A 96 8.23 -7.23 7.87
N TYR A 97 9.17 -8.03 7.39
CA TYR A 97 9.31 -8.31 5.97
C TYR A 97 8.74 -9.69 5.66
N VAL A 98 7.94 -9.77 4.59
CA VAL A 98 7.44 -11.03 4.03
C VAL A 98 8.07 -11.23 2.64
N PRO A 99 8.81 -12.34 2.40
CA PRO A 99 9.41 -12.65 1.11
C PRO A 99 8.39 -12.59 -0.04
N TYR A 100 8.84 -12.11 -1.21
CA TYR A 100 7.96 -11.97 -2.38
C TYR A 100 7.21 -13.26 -2.77
N PRO A 101 7.82 -14.46 -2.76
CA PRO A 101 7.09 -15.69 -3.12
C PRO A 101 5.86 -15.95 -2.24
N LEU A 102 5.90 -15.57 -0.96
CA LEU A 102 4.77 -15.72 -0.03
C LEU A 102 3.70 -14.64 -0.22
N ARG A 103 4.01 -13.57 -0.95
CA ARG A 103 3.07 -12.49 -1.29
C ARG A 103 2.45 -12.66 -2.67
N TYR A 104 2.95 -13.61 -3.46
CA TYR A 104 2.45 -13.88 -4.80
C TYR A 104 1.13 -14.66 -4.69
N ALA A 105 0.05 -14.05 -5.16
CA ALA A 105 -1.31 -14.58 -5.16
C ALA A 105 -1.94 -14.40 -6.54
#